data_AF-A0A359EAJ0-F1
#
_entry.id   AF-A0A359EAJ0-F1
#
_cell.length_a   1.000
_cell.length_b   1.000
_cell.length_c   1.000
_cell.angle_alpha   90.00
_cell.angle_beta   90.00
_cell.angle_gamma   90.00
#
_symmetry.space_group_name_H-M   'P 1'
#
loop_
_entity.id
_entity.type
_entity.pdbx_description
1 polymer ?
#
loop_
_entity_poly.entity_id
_entity_poly.type
_entity_poly.pdbx_seq_one_letter_code
_entity_poly.pdbx_strand_id
1 'polypeptide(L)'
;MAETEKITINMSIIELGKVDLLVQEGFYQNRTDFIRAAIRSQLDKHETAVQSSIIRNEFGLGVFVCTREGLEKTLAKSERKNYNVIGRLVIQEDVSPELADQAIESIRVIGSLRASETVKAALKERIAYGIEIK
;
A
#
# COMPACT_ATOMS: atom_id res chain seq x y z
N MET A 1 -10.66 -14.32 -2.04
CA MET A 1 -11.13 -13.23 -1.16
C MET A 1 -10.20 -12.05 -1.37
N ALA A 2 -10.70 -10.88 -1.75
CA ALA A 2 -9.87 -9.69 -1.88
C ALA A 2 -9.33 -9.33 -0.49
N GLU A 3 -8.02 -9.22 -0.34
CA GLU A 3 -7.44 -8.74 0.91
C GLU A 3 -7.90 -7.29 1.13
N THR A 4 -8.52 -7.02 2.26
CA THR A 4 -8.99 -5.68 2.64
C THR A 4 -8.22 -5.21 3.86
N GLU A 5 -7.91 -3.92 3.92
CA GLU A 5 -7.33 -3.29 5.10
C GLU A 5 -8.39 -2.49 5.83
N LYS A 6 -8.39 -2.59 7.16
CA LYS A 6 -9.30 -1.80 7.99
C LYS A 6 -8.72 -0.40 8.16
N ILE A 7 -9.43 0.59 7.65
CA ILE A 7 -9.16 2.00 7.94
C ILE A 7 -9.99 2.47 9.13
N THR A 8 -9.39 3.27 10.01
CA THR A 8 -10.09 3.96 11.10
C THR A 8 -9.86 5.45 10.90
N ILE A 9 -10.93 6.23 10.85
CA ILE A 9 -10.88 7.66 10.56
C ILE A 9 -11.77 8.43 11.54
N ASN A 10 -11.36 9.65 11.87
CA ASN A 10 -12.22 10.63 12.53
C ASN A 10 -12.98 11.42 11.47
N MET A 11 -14.22 11.80 11.75
CA MET A 11 -15.09 12.57 10.86
C MET A 11 -15.84 13.63 11.66
N SER A 12 -16.16 14.77 11.05
CA SER A 12 -16.96 15.79 11.74
C SER A 12 -18.38 15.28 12.00
N ILE A 13 -18.99 15.75 13.10
CA ILE A 13 -20.36 15.36 13.49
C ILE A 13 -21.37 15.73 12.38
N ILE A 14 -21.13 16.84 11.68
CA ILE A 14 -21.99 17.32 10.59
C ILE A 14 -21.90 16.39 9.38
N GLU A 15 -20.69 15.96 8.98
CA GLU A 15 -20.53 15.01 7.87
C GLU A 15 -21.14 13.67 8.20
N LEU A 16 -20.91 13.15 9.41
CA LEU A 16 -21.52 11.90 9.87
C LEU A 16 -23.05 11.97 9.79
N GLY A 17 -23.66 13.08 10.24
CA GLY A 17 -25.10 13.28 10.15
C GLY A 17 -25.63 13.31 8.71
N LYS A 18 -24.88 13.89 7.76
CA LYS A 18 -25.25 13.86 6.34
C LYS A 18 -25.16 12.45 5.76
N VAL A 19 -24.14 11.68 6.12
CA VAL A 19 -24.02 10.27 5.72
C VAL A 19 -25.19 9.46 6.27
N ASP A 20 -25.56 9.68 7.53
CA ASP A 20 -26.69 8.99 8.17
C ASP A 20 -28.02 9.30 7.49
N LEU A 21 -28.25 10.56 7.12
CA LEU A 21 -29.44 10.95 6.37
C LEU A 21 -29.52 10.23 5.02
N LEU A 22 -28.41 10.16 4.27
CA LEU A 22 -28.38 9.45 2.99
C LEU A 22 -28.66 7.95 3.13
N VAL A 23 -28.20 7.33 4.21
CA VAL A 23 -28.51 5.92 4.51
C VAL A 23 -29.98 5.76 4.90
N GLN A 24 -30.52 6.67 5.73
CA GLN A 24 -31.91 6.64 6.16
C GLN A 24 -32.91 6.81 5.00
N GLU A 25 -32.60 7.70 4.06
CA GLU A 25 -33.41 7.92 2.85
C GLU A 25 -33.23 6.79 1.80
N GLY A 26 -32.40 5.78 2.09
CA GLY A 26 -32.25 4.59 1.25
C GLY A 26 -31.33 4.75 0.04
N PHE A 27 -30.58 5.85 -0.08
CA PHE A 27 -29.59 6.01 -1.15
C PHE A 27 -28.42 5.01 -1.01
N TYR A 28 -28.12 4.59 0.22
CA TYR A 28 -27.08 3.61 0.53
C TYR A 28 -27.54 2.64 1.61
N GLN A 29 -27.07 1.39 1.56
CA GLN A 29 -27.50 0.36 2.51
C GLN A 29 -26.95 0.58 3.93
N ASN A 30 -25.75 1.16 4.05
CA ASN A 30 -25.09 1.46 5.31
C ASN A 30 -23.95 2.48 5.11
N ARG A 31 -23.41 3.01 6.22
CA ARG A 31 -22.29 3.98 6.20
C ARG A 31 -21.07 3.45 5.46
N THR A 32 -20.74 2.17 5.62
CA THR A 32 -19.57 1.56 4.98
C THR A 32 -19.72 1.52 3.46
N ASP A 33 -20.92 1.23 2.96
CA ASP A 33 -21.23 1.25 1.54
C ASP A 33 -21.08 2.65 0.94
N PHE A 34 -21.65 3.67 1.60
CA PHE A 34 -21.46 5.08 1.24
C PHE A 34 -19.97 5.43 1.14
N ILE A 35 -19.18 5.14 2.18
CA ILE A 35 -17.75 5.48 2.23
C ILE A 35 -16.99 4.79 1.09
N ARG A 36 -17.26 3.49 0.83
CA ARG A 36 -16.64 2.77 -0.29
C ARG A 36 -17.00 3.36 -1.64
N ALA A 37 -18.27 3.73 -1.84
CA ALA A 37 -18.73 4.37 -3.07
C ALA A 37 -18.08 5.75 -3.28
N ALA A 38 -18.00 6.56 -2.22
CA ALA A 38 -17.35 7.87 -2.25
C ALA A 38 -15.87 7.77 -2.59
N ILE A 39 -15.14 6.82 -1.98
CA ILE A 39 -13.72 6.57 -2.29
C ILE A 39 -13.54 6.19 -3.77
N ARG A 40 -14.33 5.24 -4.29
CA ARG A 40 -14.28 4.84 -5.70
C ARG A 40 -14.52 6.04 -6.62
N SER A 41 -15.59 6.79 -6.36
CA SER A 41 -15.92 7.97 -7.17
C SER A 41 -14.80 9.02 -7.20
N GLN A 42 -14.11 9.24 -6.08
CA GLN A 42 -12.97 10.18 -6.05
C GLN A 42 -11.74 9.63 -6.75
N LEU A 43 -11.46 8.32 -6.65
CA LEU A 43 -10.36 7.69 -7.39
C LEU A 43 -10.60 7.77 -8.90
N ASP A 44 -11.82 7.48 -9.36
CA ASP A 44 -12.20 7.56 -10.77
C ASP A 44 -12.01 8.99 -11.31
N LYS A 45 -12.42 10.01 -10.54
CA LYS A 45 -12.21 11.43 -10.91
C LYS A 45 -10.74 11.81 -11.07
N HIS A 46 -9.86 11.17 -10.31
CA HIS A 46 -8.42 11.45 -10.32
C HIS A 46 -7.60 10.40 -11.09
N GLU A 47 -8.24 9.52 -11.85
CA GLU A 47 -7.59 8.39 -12.51
C GLU A 47 -6.40 8.83 -13.37
N THR A 48 -6.56 9.85 -14.20
CA THR A 48 -5.48 10.35 -15.07
C THR A 48 -4.27 10.85 -14.29
N ALA A 49 -4.49 11.52 -13.16
CA ALA A 49 -3.42 12.02 -12.31
C ALA A 49 -2.69 10.86 -11.60
N VAL A 50 -3.44 9.85 -11.15
CA VAL A 50 -2.89 8.63 -10.56
C VAL A 50 -2.07 7.86 -11.59
N GLN A 51 -2.61 7.60 -12.79
CA GLN A 51 -1.91 6.91 -13.88
C GLN A 51 -0.64 7.65 -14.31
N SER A 52 -0.71 8.98 -14.44
CA SER A 52 0.47 9.80 -14.76
C SER A 52 1.55 9.70 -13.69
N SER A 53 1.16 9.60 -12.41
CA SER A 53 2.10 9.40 -11.29
C SER A 53 2.67 7.98 -11.28
N ILE A 54 1.88 6.97 -11.62
CA ILE A 54 2.31 5.58 -11.77
C ILE A 54 3.41 5.47 -12.82
N ILE A 55 3.17 6.02 -14.01
CA ILE A 55 4.12 5.98 -15.13
C ILE A 55 5.40 6.75 -14.80
N ARG A 56 5.28 7.99 -14.28
CA ARG A 56 6.44 8.84 -13.98
C ARG A 56 7.40 8.22 -12.96
N ASN A 57 6.89 7.44 -12.02
CA ASN A 57 7.69 6.84 -10.94
C ASN A 57 7.85 5.33 -11.08
N GLU A 58 7.42 4.74 -12.21
CA GLU A 58 7.48 3.30 -12.47
C GLU A 58 6.88 2.45 -11.34
N PHE A 59 5.73 2.87 -10.79
CA PHE A 59 5.06 2.12 -9.73
C PHE A 59 4.41 0.85 -10.28
N GLY A 60 4.67 -0.28 -9.63
CA GLY A 60 3.86 -1.48 -9.76
C GLY A 60 2.57 -1.37 -8.95
N LEU A 61 1.43 -1.68 -9.56
CA LEU A 61 0.12 -1.68 -8.90
C LEU A 61 -0.24 -3.11 -8.45
N GLY A 62 -0.57 -3.29 -7.17
CA GLY A 62 -1.13 -4.55 -6.65
C GLY A 62 -0.41 -5.10 -5.44
N VAL A 63 -0.38 -6.43 -5.34
CA VAL A 63 0.29 -7.17 -4.25
C VAL A 63 1.58 -7.79 -4.78
N PHE A 64 2.69 -7.41 -4.16
CA PHE A 64 4.03 -7.90 -4.48
C PHE A 64 4.52 -8.76 -3.33
N VAL A 65 5.05 -9.94 -3.65
CA VAL A 65 5.61 -10.86 -2.66
C VAL A 65 7.10 -11.04 -2.94
N CYS A 66 7.93 -10.75 -1.94
CA CYS A 66 9.36 -11.01 -1.95
C CYS A 66 9.60 -12.32 -1.19
N THR A 67 10.11 -13.30 -1.92
CA THR A 67 10.52 -14.61 -1.39
C THR A 67 12.05 -14.65 -1.25
N ARG A 68 12.56 -15.49 -0.35
CA ARG A 68 14.01 -15.71 -0.19
C ARG A 68 14.68 -16.09 -1.52
N GLU A 69 14.14 -17.08 -2.22
CA GLU A 69 14.68 -17.52 -3.52
C GLU A 69 14.73 -16.38 -4.56
N GLY A 70 13.73 -15.50 -4.55
CA GLY A 70 13.66 -14.36 -5.45
C GLY A 70 14.76 -13.34 -5.19
N LEU A 71 15.14 -13.15 -3.93
CA LEU A 71 16.24 -12.26 -3.53
C LEU A 71 17.60 -12.91 -3.78
N GLU A 72 17.76 -14.19 -3.45
CA GLU A 72 18.98 -14.95 -3.73
C GLU A 72 19.33 -14.97 -5.22
N LYS A 73 18.34 -15.16 -6.10
CA LYS A 73 18.54 -15.07 -7.56
C LYS A 73 18.96 -13.67 -8.02
N THR A 74 18.50 -12.64 -7.32
CA THR A 74 18.87 -11.25 -7.64
C THR A 74 20.32 -10.98 -7.23
N LEU A 75 20.72 -11.48 -6.06
CA LEU A 75 22.11 -11.43 -5.59
C LEU A 75 23.07 -12.26 -6.44
N ALA A 76 22.65 -13.43 -6.91
CA ALA A 76 23.43 -14.25 -7.82
C ALA A 76 23.74 -13.52 -9.15
N LYS A 77 22.88 -12.58 -9.55
CA LYS A 77 23.09 -11.70 -10.70
C LYS A 77 23.89 -10.43 -10.37
N SER A 78 24.30 -10.25 -9.11
CA SER A 78 24.91 -9.02 -8.60
C SER A 78 24.07 -7.76 -8.87
N GLU A 79 22.75 -7.92 -8.95
CA GLU A 79 21.81 -6.83 -9.12
C GLU A 79 21.16 -6.47 -7.78
N ARG A 80 20.69 -5.23 -7.66
CA ARG A 80 19.82 -4.80 -6.57
C ARG A 80 18.46 -4.41 -7.10
N LYS A 81 17.42 -4.71 -6.33
CA LYS A 81 16.04 -4.39 -6.71
C LYS A 81 15.56 -3.09 -6.07
N ASN A 82 14.89 -2.30 -6.91
CA ASN A 82 14.10 -1.15 -6.51
C ASN A 82 12.62 -1.55 -6.52
N TYR A 83 11.96 -1.40 -5.37
CA TYR A 83 10.55 -1.74 -5.23
C TYR A 83 9.71 -0.47 -5.13
N ASN A 84 9.12 -0.06 -6.25
CA ASN A 84 8.11 0.99 -6.29
C ASN A 84 6.73 0.34 -6.35
N VAL A 85 5.99 0.35 -5.24
CA VAL A 85 4.70 -0.34 -5.14
C VAL A 85 3.57 0.59 -4.68
N ILE A 86 2.45 0.57 -5.39
CA ILE A 86 1.15 1.07 -4.94
C ILE A 86 0.27 -0.14 -4.63
N GLY A 87 -0.09 -0.29 -3.35
CA GLY A 87 -0.87 -1.43 -2.86
C GLY A 87 -0.19 -2.10 -1.67
N ARG A 88 0.31 -3.33 -1.85
CA ARG A 88 0.93 -4.10 -0.78
C ARG A 88 2.25 -4.72 -1.22
N LEU A 89 3.29 -4.55 -0.40
CA LEU A 89 4.53 -5.31 -0.49
C LEU A 89 4.63 -6.24 0.72
N VAL A 90 4.81 -7.53 0.46
CA VAL A 90 4.99 -8.57 1.49
C VAL A 90 6.39 -9.12 1.34
N ILE A 91 7.22 -8.95 2.37
CA ILE A 91 8.48 -9.67 2.52
C ILE A 91 8.20 -10.87 3.42
N GLN A 92 8.43 -12.07 2.90
CA GLN A 92 8.20 -13.30 3.65
C GLN A 92 9.09 -13.38 4.90
N GLU A 93 8.61 -14.07 5.93
CA GLU A 93 9.29 -14.16 7.23
C GLU A 93 10.59 -14.99 7.17
N ASP A 94 10.75 -15.80 6.13
CA ASP A 94 11.97 -16.57 5.86
C ASP A 94 13.10 -15.71 5.28
N VAL A 95 12.84 -14.48 4.86
CA VAL A 95 13.89 -13.57 4.37
C VAL A 95 14.75 -13.09 5.55
N SER A 96 16.06 -13.34 5.48
CA SER A 96 16.97 -12.82 6.51
C SER A 96 17.25 -11.33 6.29
N PRO A 97 17.52 -10.55 7.36
CA PRO A 97 17.82 -9.13 7.25
C PRO A 97 19.04 -8.85 6.34
N GLU A 98 20.06 -9.71 6.39
CA GLU A 98 21.28 -9.56 5.60
C GLU A 98 21.02 -9.80 4.11
N LEU A 99 20.18 -10.79 3.78
CA LEU A 99 19.80 -11.08 2.40
C LEU A 99 18.99 -9.91 1.82
N ALA A 100 18.06 -9.38 2.61
CA ALA A 100 17.27 -8.22 2.23
C ALA A 100 18.15 -6.98 2.02
N ASP A 101 19.08 -6.72 2.93
CA ASP A 101 20.00 -5.58 2.83
C ASP A 101 20.91 -5.65 1.59
N GLN A 102 21.40 -6.83 1.24
CA GLN A 102 22.25 -6.94 0.05
C GLN A 102 21.45 -6.84 -1.26
N ALA A 103 20.23 -7.39 -1.29
CA ALA A 103 19.43 -7.51 -2.51
C ALA A 103 18.56 -6.28 -2.81
N ILE A 104 18.27 -5.45 -1.81
CA ILE A 104 17.30 -4.36 -1.93
C ILE A 104 18.01 -3.00 -1.86
N GLU A 105 17.91 -2.25 -2.95
CA GLU A 105 18.48 -0.90 -3.03
C GLU A 105 17.54 0.15 -2.46
N SER A 106 16.25 0.12 -2.84
CA SER A 106 15.25 1.03 -2.29
C SER A 106 13.86 0.42 -2.29
N ILE A 107 13.06 0.81 -1.29
CA ILE A 107 11.65 0.43 -1.18
C ILE A 107 10.82 1.71 -1.07
N ARG A 108 9.95 1.97 -2.04
CA ARG A 108 8.91 2.99 -1.97
C ARG A 108 7.54 2.33 -2.03
N VAL A 109 6.84 2.33 -0.90
CA VAL A 109 5.51 1.71 -0.79
C VAL A 109 4.47 2.76 -0.46
N ILE A 110 3.48 2.89 -1.34
CA ILE A 110 2.26 3.65 -1.13
C ILE A 110 1.15 2.64 -0.81
N GLY A 111 0.86 2.46 0.47
CA GLY A 111 -0.09 1.45 0.95
C GLY A 111 0.45 0.69 2.16
N SER A 112 0.50 -0.64 2.09
CA SER A 112 0.91 -1.50 3.22
C SER A 112 2.21 -2.26 2.94
N LEU A 113 3.13 -2.26 3.92
CA LEU A 113 4.35 -3.07 3.90
C LEU A 113 4.30 -4.09 5.05
N ARG A 114 4.22 -5.37 4.70
CA ARG A 114 4.31 -6.48 5.66
C ARG A 114 5.70 -7.10 5.56
N ALA A 115 6.44 -7.07 6.65
CA ALA A 115 7.78 -7.66 6.75
C ALA A 115 8.05 -7.93 8.23
N SER A 116 8.97 -8.86 8.52
CA SER A 116 9.45 -9.11 9.89
C SER A 116 10.13 -7.86 10.46
N GLU A 117 10.10 -7.71 11.79
CA GLU A 117 10.68 -6.54 12.46
C GLU A 117 12.19 -6.41 12.22
N THR A 118 12.89 -7.55 12.17
CA THR A 118 14.32 -7.62 11.90
C THR A 118 14.67 -7.11 10.50
N VAL A 119 13.87 -7.44 9.50
CA VAL A 119 14.04 -6.95 8.12
C VAL A 119 13.67 -5.47 8.01
N LYS A 120 12.60 -5.03 8.68
CA LYS A 120 12.24 -3.59 8.74
C LYS A 120 13.34 -2.76 9.38
N ALA A 121 14.00 -3.29 10.42
CA ALA A 121 15.11 -2.63 11.09
C ALA A 121 16.34 -2.51 10.17
N ALA A 122 16.69 -3.58 9.44
CA ALA A 122 17.81 -3.56 8.50
C ALA A 122 17.58 -2.60 7.33
N LEU A 123 16.33 -2.48 6.85
CA LEU A 123 15.99 -1.64 5.69
C LEU A 123 15.48 -0.25 6.07
N LYS A 124 15.56 0.16 7.35
CA LYS A 124 14.93 1.37 7.86
C LYS A 124 15.30 2.63 7.07
N GLU A 125 16.56 2.77 6.66
CA GLU A 125 17.05 3.93 5.89
C GLU A 125 16.66 3.88 4.40
N ARG A 126 16.22 2.73 3.89
CA ARG A 126 15.88 2.49 2.48
C ARG A 126 14.38 2.39 2.22
N ILE A 127 13.56 2.36 3.28
CA ILE A 127 12.11 2.33 3.18
C ILE A 127 11.56 3.76 3.21
N ALA A 128 10.95 4.17 2.10
CA ALA A 128 10.14 5.37 2.00
C ALA A 128 8.65 4.98 2.03
N TYR A 129 7.96 5.32 3.13
CA TYR A 129 6.51 5.24 3.20
C TYR A 129 5.91 6.45 2.48
N GLY A 130 5.05 6.20 1.50
CA GLY A 130 4.38 7.28 0.74
C GLY A 130 3.44 8.13 1.59
N ILE A 131 3.04 7.65 2.77
CA ILE A 131 2.22 8.36 3.74
C ILE A 131 2.67 7.93 5.15
N GLU A 132 3.44 8.75 5.86
CA GLU A 132 3.50 8.66 7.32
C GLU A 132 2.18 9.23 7.86
N ILE A 133 1.25 8.35 8.23
CA ILE A 133 0.09 8.77 9.02
C ILE A 133 0.62 9.03 10.43
N LYS A 134 0.85 10.30 10.76
CA LYS A 134 1.01 10.76 12.14
C LYS A 134 -0.33 10.75 12.86
#